data_AF-A0A7Y3XPI9-F1
#
_entry.id   AF-A0A7Y3XPI9-F1
#
_cell.length_a   1.000
_cell.length_b   1.000
_cell.length_c   1.000
_cell.angle_alpha   90.00
_cell.angle_beta   90.00
_cell.angle_gamma   90.00
#
_symmetry.space_group_name_H-M   'P 1'
#
loop_
_entity.id
_entity.type
_entity.pdbx_description
1 polymer ?
#
loop_
_entity_poly.entity_id
_entity_poly.type
_entity_poly.pdbx_seq_one_letter_code
_entity_poly.pdbx_strand_id
1 'polypeptide(L)' 'MKYIYTAVDCPKCETLKERYKTEGVEYVERDADRLKKPSDDRDQIDIDAFVQLSMQNMVLPVEIDN' A
#
# COMPACT_ATOMS: atom_id res chain seq x y z
N MET A 1 -10.18 -6.47 -5.87
CA MET A 1 -9.75 -6.63 -4.46
C MET A 1 -8.69 -5.58 -4.20
N LYS A 2 -8.79 -4.77 -3.14
CA LYS A 2 -7.84 -3.66 -2.91
C LYS A 2 -6.58 -4.13 -2.21
N TYR A 3 -5.44 -3.57 -2.60
CA TYR A 3 -4.16 -3.77 -1.91
C TYR A 3 -3.69 -2.43 -1.35
N ILE A 4 -3.33 -2.41 -0.07
CA ILE A 4 -2.75 -1.23 0.56
C ILE A 4 -1.33 -1.53 1.02
N TYR A 5 -0.43 -0.61 0.72
CA TYR A 5 0.94 -0.65 1.23
C TYR A 5 1.08 0.36 2.35
N THR A 6 1.49 -0.13 3.52
CA THR A 6 1.57 0.62 4.77
C THR A 6 2.95 0.44 5.39
N ALA A 7 3.35 1.34 6.28
CA ALA A 7 4.59 1.22 7.05
C ALA A 7 4.30 1.36 8.54
N VAL A 8 5.22 0.85 9.35
CA VAL A 8 5.23 1.11 10.79
C VAL A 8 5.30 2.62 11.01
N ASP A 9 4.47 3.14 11.93
CA ASP A 9 4.39 4.56 12.28
C ASP A 9 3.92 5.45 11.11
N CYS A 10 2.85 5.04 10.44
CA CYS A 10 2.18 5.80 9.39
C CYS A 10 0.75 6.21 9.83
N PRO A 11 0.56 7.44 10.37
CA PRO A 11 -0.75 7.88 10.84
C PRO A 11 -1.84 7.85 9.76
N LYS A 12 -1.48 8.22 8.52
CA LYS A 12 -2.39 8.17 7.36
C LYS A 12 -2.84 6.75 7.02
N CYS A 13 -1.97 5.77 7.23
CA CYS A 13 -2.27 4.36 6.99
C CYS A 13 -3.32 3.86 7.98
N GLU A 14 -3.19 4.22 9.25
CA GLU A 14 -4.18 3.88 10.28
C GLU A 14 -5.53 4.55 10.01
N THR A 15 -5.54 5.83 9.62
CA THR A 15 -6.79 6.52 9.20
C THR A 15 -7.47 5.83 8.02
N LEU A 16 -6.69 5.38 7.02
CA LEU A 16 -7.23 4.68 5.85
C LEU A 16 -7.84 3.33 6.24
N LYS A 17 -7.16 2.56 7.10
CA LYS A 17 -7.66 1.26 7.59
C LYS A 17 -8.96 1.41 8.36
N GLU A 18 -9.05 2.39 9.26
CA GLU A 18 -10.29 2.69 10.00
C GLU A 18 -11.44 3.05 9.06
N ARG A 19 -11.15 3.84 8.03
CA ARG A 19 -12.14 4.18 6.99
C ARG A 19 -12.62 2.95 6.25
N TYR A 20 -11.71 2.11 5.77
CA TYR A 20 -12.08 0.86 5.07
C TYR A 20 -12.86 -0.10 5.96
N LYS A 21 -12.51 -0.20 7.23
CA LYS A 21 -13.28 -0.96 8.22
C LYS A 21 -14.69 -0.42 8.39
N THR A 22 -14.86 0.91 8.38
CA THR A 22 -16.17 1.58 8.52
C THR A 22 -17.02 1.43 7.26
N GLU A 23 -16.39 1.51 6.08
CA GLU A 23 -17.05 1.38 4.77
C GLU A 23 -17.28 -0.08 4.36
N GLY A 24 -16.75 -1.05 5.12
CA GLY A 24 -16.85 -2.48 4.81
C GLY A 24 -16.04 -2.89 3.57
N VAL A 25 -14.97 -2.15 3.27
CA VAL A 25 -14.10 -2.40 2.12
C VAL A 25 -13.12 -3.51 2.45
N GLU A 26 -13.13 -4.58 1.66
CA GLU A 26 -12.13 -5.64 1.77
C GLU A 26 -10.80 -5.21 1.12
N TYR A 27 -9.72 -5.29 1.90
CA TYR A 27 -8.39 -4.96 1.45
C TYR A 27 -7.36 -5.96 1.96
N VAL A 28 -6.25 -6.06 1.25
CA VAL A 28 -5.06 -6.82 1.63
C VAL A 28 -3.97 -5.83 2.01
N GLU A 29 -3.49 -5.90 3.25
CA GLU A 29 -2.38 -5.09 3.72
C GLU A 29 -1.03 -5.74 3.37
N ARG A 30 -0.11 -4.94 2.84
CA ARG A 30 1.27 -5.32 2.54
C ARG A 30 2.23 -4.27 3.13
N ASP A 31 3.42 -4.72 3.52
CA ASP A 31 4.46 -3.83 4.03
C ASP A 31 5.11 -3.03 2.89
N ALA A 32 5.15 -1.71 3.02
CA ALA A 32 5.74 -0.79 2.07
C ALA A 32 7.26 -0.93 1.93
N ASP A 33 7.96 -1.52 2.91
CA ASP A 33 9.39 -1.82 2.79
C ASP A 33 9.68 -2.86 1.71
N ARG A 34 8.69 -3.67 1.30
CA ARG A 34 8.78 -4.54 0.12
C ARG A 34 9.06 -3.75 -1.16
N LEU A 35 8.54 -2.53 -1.25
CA LEU A 35 8.73 -1.64 -2.40
C LEU A 35 10.13 -1.01 -2.43
N LYS A 36 10.83 -0.98 -1.30
CA LYS A 36 12.19 -0.41 -1.18
C LYS A 36 13.29 -1.44 -1.44
N LYS A 37 13.04 -2.72 -1.18
CA LYS A 37 14.03 -3.78 -1.40
C LYS A 37 14.01 -4.28 -2.85
N PRO A 38 15.16 -4.52 -3.49
CA PRO A 38 15.21 -5.29 -4.71
C PRO A 38 14.78 -6.73 -4.34
N SER A 39 13.62 -7.16 -4.78
CA SER A 39 13.18 -8.54 -4.56
C SER A 39 12.77 -9.14 -5.90
N ASP A 40 13.34 -10.29 -6.21
CA ASP A 40 12.92 -11.16 -7.31
C ASP A 40 11.45 -11.63 -7.15
N ASP A 41 10.86 -11.46 -5.96
CA ASP A 41 9.48 -11.80 -5.60
C ASP A 41 8.46 -10.63 -5.73
N ARG A 42 8.71 -9.64 -6.59
CA ARG A 42 7.70 -8.58 -6.85
C ARG A 42 6.63 -9.09 -7.80
N ASP A 43 5.39 -9.09 -7.34
CA ASP A 43 4.23 -9.27 -8.22
C ASP A 43 3.95 -7.97 -9.00
N GLN A 44 3.11 -8.05 -10.04
CA GLN A 44 2.66 -6.86 -10.79
C GLN A 44 2.06 -5.78 -9.85
N ILE A 45 1.37 -6.20 -8.80
CA ILE A 45 0.79 -5.30 -7.79
C ILE A 45 1.89 -4.54 -7.02
N ASP A 46 3.02 -5.19 -6.70
CA ASP A 46 4.15 -4.51 -6.05
C ASP A 46 4.83 -3.53 -7.00
N ILE A 47 4.87 -3.84 -8.31
CA ILE A 47 5.41 -2.94 -9.33
C ILE A 47 4.53 -1.70 -9.46
N ASP A 48 3.22 -1.88 -9.59
CA ASP A 48 2.27 -0.79 -9.72
C ASP A 48 2.27 0.11 -8.47
N ALA A 49 2.33 -0.51 -7.29
CA ALA A 49 2.50 0.20 -6.03
C ALA A 49 3.79 1.00 -5.96
N PHE A 50 4.91 0.47 -6.45
CA PHE A 50 6.18 1.18 -6.47
C PHE A 50 6.15 2.40 -7.42
N VAL A 51 5.54 2.25 -8.59
CA VAL A 51 5.35 3.35 -9.54
C VAL A 51 4.48 4.44 -8.92
N GLN A 52 3.36 4.07 -8.31
CA GLN A 52 2.45 5.01 -7.67
C GLN A 52 3.09 5.69 -6.46
N LEU A 53 3.82 4.95 -5.63
CA LEU A 53 4.60 5.49 -4.51
C LEU A 53 5.60 6.55 -5.00
N SER A 54 6.28 6.27 -6.11
CA SER A 54 7.23 7.20 -6.72
C SER A 54 6.54 8.46 -7.24
N MET A 55 5.34 8.33 -7.82
CA MET A 55 4.51 9.48 -8.25
C MET A 55 3.99 10.30 -7.06
N GLN A 56 3.79 9.69 -5.91
CA GLN A 56 3.30 10.33 -4.68
C GLN A 56 4.44 10.88 -3.80
N ASN A 57 5.64 11.09 -4.33
CA ASN A 57 6.81 11.53 -3.57
C ASN A 57 7.16 10.61 -2.37
N MET A 58 6.99 9.30 -2.54
CA MET A 58 7.23 8.29 -1.50
C MET A 58 6.35 8.45 -0.25
N VAL A 59 5.11 8.94 -0.43
CA VAL A 59 4.12 9.08 0.65
C VAL A 59 3.25 7.83 0.75
N LEU A 60 2.99 7.40 1.98
CA LEU A 60 2.09 6.29 2.33
C LEU A 60 0.78 6.83 2.93
N PRO A 61 -0.31 6.03 2.90
CA PRO A 61 -0.45 4.71 2.28
C PRO A 61 -0.54 4.78 0.74
N VAL A 62 -0.20 3.67 0.07
CA VAL A 62 -0.41 3.49 -1.37
C VAL A 62 -1.54 2.49 -1.60
N GLU A 63 -2.47 2.82 -2.48
CA GLU A 63 -3.69 2.06 -2.75
C GLU A 63 -3.68 1.55 -4.19
N ILE A 64 -3.69 0.23 -4.38
CA ILE A 64 -3.77 -0.43 -5.68
C ILE A 64 -5.10 -1.17 -5.81
N ASP A 65 -5.84 -0.82 -6.85
CA ASP A 65 -7.03 -1.53 -7.27
C ASP A 65 -6.63 -2.64 -8.26
N ASN A 66 -7.02 -3.89 -7.96
CA ASN A 66 -6.85 -5.06 -8.83
C ASN A 66 -8.19 -5.73 -9.13
#